data_AF-A0A6A8G8E4-F1
#
_entry.id   AF-A0A6A8G8E4-F1
#
_cell.length_a   1.000
_cell.length_b   1.000
_cell.length_c   1.000
_cell.angle_alpha   90.00
_cell.angle_beta   90.00
_cell.angle_gamma   90.00
#
_symmetry.space_group_name_H-M   'P 1'
#
loop_
_entity.id
_entity.type
_entity.pdbx_description
1 polymer ?
#
loop_
_entity_poly.entity_id
_entity_poly.type
_entity_poly.pdbx_seq_one_letter_code
_entity_poly.pdbx_strand_id
1 'polypeptide(L)'
;MVSGGPTGRRRETLVAHLERLDLQASLAFVADVWRARGFETAVDSGVVVARRSGQTTVLAPVCSRTIQKMSWWLRPHGDRDIDVVVSFGDNRRGQAVADHHGATHVDSVALVEMLLYALDRHEAERLCERHFGAPIDGLTPPLRTRTRQRIDRFERRVAHASRPTSRGATALVVFVLVLSVGAVSSGLVDSPLDQSTQPGVGSAGGSEAVNSEQPTVEPYEQPTPATARASAADSTTPSAPISSAFVGTVGEDELEPVEDGDLASVPGVSETGITNLTALSDAHEATFSNRSYTLWLDTYRPRDDHPNSTRVQYDTDVAVSGDTYLVVENVEAGRTRARVRTVNYDGSDWYVVEHQNGSQQTRKIDGETADPPIQFEPRQLNPSLVRQYLATRTTNVTGKVRVGNTTYYRIEGSQRPSIGGVEPVRDYQFVAYVDDRGTVSDATVTYGLVSGDGVYRVRFEWTYGNLDSTTIRQPSWTTQNEPRDGE
;
A
#
# COMPACT_ATOMS: atom_id res chain seq x y z
N MET A 1 6.75 5.80 4.86
CA MET A 1 5.42 5.32 5.29
C MET A 1 4.44 6.48 5.28
N VAL A 2 3.63 6.61 4.23
CA VAL A 2 2.48 7.53 4.18
C VAL A 2 1.25 6.71 3.77
N SER A 3 0.81 5.81 4.66
CA SER A 3 -0.58 5.30 4.66
C SER A 3 -1.45 6.27 5.46
N GLY A 4 -1.50 7.53 5.00
CA GLY A 4 -2.20 8.61 5.68
C GLY A 4 -3.71 8.67 5.39
N GLY A 5 -4.19 7.89 4.43
CA GLY A 5 -5.58 7.90 3.96
C GLY A 5 -6.59 7.41 5.01
N PRO A 6 -7.86 7.86 4.95
CA PRO A 6 -8.88 7.55 5.94
C PRO A 6 -9.18 6.04 6.05
N THR A 7 -9.10 5.30 4.95
CA THR A 7 -9.23 3.83 4.91
C THR A 7 -8.06 3.11 5.57
N GLY A 8 -6.82 3.57 5.35
CA GLY A 8 -5.63 3.07 6.06
C GLY A 8 -5.76 3.25 7.57
N ARG A 9 -6.14 4.45 8.03
CA ARG A 9 -6.37 4.71 9.46
C ARG A 9 -7.49 3.85 10.06
N ARG A 10 -8.55 3.59 9.29
CA ARG A 10 -9.66 2.72 9.73
C ARG A 10 -9.19 1.29 9.97
N ARG A 11 -8.43 0.73 9.02
CA ARG A 11 -7.84 -0.62 9.13
C ARG A 11 -6.89 -0.71 10.32
N GLU A 12 -5.96 0.24 10.43
CA GLU A 12 -5.03 0.32 11.57
C GLU A 12 -5.76 0.40 12.91
N THR A 13 -6.86 1.15 12.97
CA THR A 13 -7.69 1.28 14.18
C THR A 13 -8.35 -0.05 14.53
N LEU A 14 -8.94 -0.75 13.55
CA LEU A 14 -9.56 -2.05 13.75
C LEU A 14 -8.55 -3.12 14.16
N VAL A 15 -7.39 -3.20 13.50
CA VAL A 15 -6.30 -4.11 13.88
C VAL A 15 -5.90 -3.84 15.34
N ALA A 16 -5.68 -2.58 15.72
CA ALA A 16 -5.31 -2.23 17.09
C ALA A 16 -6.38 -2.59 18.14
N HIS A 17 -7.66 -2.68 17.77
CA HIS A 17 -8.73 -3.19 18.64
C HIS A 17 -8.74 -4.72 18.71
N LEU A 18 -8.54 -5.41 17.59
CA LEU A 18 -8.40 -6.88 17.56
C LEU A 18 -7.27 -7.36 18.46
N GLU A 19 -6.10 -6.72 18.40
CA GLU A 19 -4.93 -7.06 19.23
C GLU A 19 -5.16 -6.94 20.75
N ARG A 20 -6.24 -6.28 21.16
CA ARG A 20 -6.58 -6.08 22.57
C ARG A 20 -7.57 -7.09 23.11
N LEU A 21 -8.22 -7.86 22.24
CA LEU A 21 -9.14 -8.92 22.67
C LEU A 21 -8.36 -9.97 23.47
N ASP A 22 -8.94 -10.40 24.58
CA ASP A 22 -8.49 -11.60 25.26
C ASP A 22 -8.99 -12.86 24.53
N LEU A 23 -8.54 -14.04 24.94
CA LEU A 23 -8.89 -15.28 24.27
C LEU A 23 -10.41 -15.52 24.19
N GLN A 24 -11.17 -15.20 25.23
CA GLN A 24 -12.61 -15.42 25.26
C GLN A 24 -13.32 -14.45 24.30
N ALA A 25 -12.92 -13.18 24.32
CA ALA A 25 -13.44 -12.18 23.40
C ALA A 25 -13.06 -12.48 21.94
N SER A 26 -11.83 -12.97 21.69
CA SER A 26 -11.41 -13.42 20.35
C SER A 26 -12.23 -14.60 19.86
N LEU A 27 -12.51 -15.61 20.70
CA LEU A 27 -13.38 -16.74 20.35
C LEU A 27 -14.80 -16.27 19.99
N ALA A 28 -15.37 -15.41 20.81
CA ALA A 28 -16.70 -14.85 20.56
C ALA A 28 -16.74 -14.03 19.27
N PHE A 29 -15.72 -13.20 19.03
CA PHE A 29 -15.61 -12.39 17.83
C PHE A 29 -15.49 -13.24 16.55
N VAL A 30 -14.60 -14.24 16.53
CA VAL A 30 -14.46 -15.16 15.39
C VAL A 30 -15.76 -15.93 15.14
N ALA A 31 -16.40 -16.44 16.20
CA ALA A 31 -17.69 -17.13 16.07
C ALA A 31 -18.78 -16.25 15.45
N ASP A 32 -18.83 -14.97 15.83
CA ASP A 32 -19.80 -14.02 15.31
C ASP A 32 -19.49 -13.61 13.85
N VAL A 33 -18.21 -13.40 13.49
CA VAL A 33 -17.80 -13.11 12.11
C VAL A 33 -18.18 -14.26 11.18
N TRP A 34 -17.89 -15.51 11.56
CA TRP A 34 -18.28 -16.67 10.75
C TRP A 34 -19.79 -16.88 10.72
N ARG A 35 -20.50 -16.60 11.82
CA ARG A 35 -21.97 -16.64 11.83
C ARG A 35 -22.58 -15.64 10.86
N ALA A 36 -22.06 -14.41 10.82
CA ALA A 36 -22.51 -13.37 9.90
C ALA A 36 -22.24 -13.74 8.42
N ARG A 37 -21.27 -14.62 8.16
CA ARG A 37 -21.02 -15.20 6.82
C ARG A 37 -21.93 -16.38 6.46
N GLY A 38 -22.90 -16.72 7.32
CA GLY A 38 -23.88 -17.79 7.11
C GLY A 38 -23.45 -19.17 7.59
N PHE A 39 -22.50 -19.25 8.54
CA PHE A 39 -22.14 -20.50 9.21
C PHE A 39 -22.91 -20.66 10.53
N GLU A 40 -23.24 -21.89 10.89
CA GLU A 40 -23.63 -22.23 12.26
C GLU A 40 -22.37 -22.36 13.11
N THR A 41 -22.19 -21.49 14.10
CA THR A 41 -20.96 -21.47 14.92
C THR A 41 -21.23 -21.84 16.37
N ALA A 42 -20.38 -22.70 16.92
CA ALA A 42 -20.32 -23.05 18.34
C ALA A 42 -18.89 -22.89 18.85
N VAL A 43 -18.72 -22.39 20.07
CA VAL A 43 -17.41 -22.34 20.75
C VAL A 43 -17.29 -23.60 21.59
N ASP A 44 -16.28 -24.42 21.32
CA ASP A 44 -16.03 -25.69 22.00
C ASP A 44 -14.54 -25.75 22.38
N SER A 45 -14.26 -25.92 23.66
CA SER A 45 -12.91 -26.22 24.16
C SER A 45 -11.80 -25.28 23.64
N GLY A 46 -12.11 -23.99 23.49
CA GLY A 46 -11.15 -22.98 23.07
C GLY A 46 -10.92 -22.87 21.55
N VAL A 47 -11.77 -23.52 20.74
CA VAL A 47 -11.87 -23.32 19.29
C VAL A 47 -13.29 -22.91 18.90
N VAL A 48 -13.45 -22.37 17.69
CA VAL A 48 -14.75 -22.12 17.07
C VAL A 48 -14.99 -23.22 16.05
N VAL A 49 -16.10 -23.93 16.15
CA VAL A 49 -16.54 -24.90 15.15
C VAL A 49 -17.64 -24.24 14.32
N ALA A 50 -17.35 -24.00 13.04
CA ALA A 50 -18.26 -23.42 12.06
C ALA A 50 -18.79 -24.50 11.11
N ARG A 51 -20.09 -24.58 10.90
CA ARG A 51 -20.73 -25.56 10.02
C ARG A 51 -21.56 -24.89 8.94
N ARG A 52 -21.45 -25.36 7.70
CA ARG A 52 -22.29 -24.92 6.58
C ARG A 52 -22.39 -26.02 5.54
N SER A 53 -23.61 -26.35 5.13
CA SER A 53 -23.86 -27.32 4.04
C SER A 53 -23.15 -28.68 4.24
N GLY A 54 -23.10 -29.18 5.47
CA GLY A 54 -22.42 -30.44 5.81
C GLY A 54 -20.90 -30.35 5.95
N GLN A 55 -20.28 -29.22 5.60
CA GLN A 55 -18.87 -28.96 5.88
C GLN A 55 -18.70 -28.42 7.30
N THR A 56 -17.67 -28.91 8.00
CA THR A 56 -17.26 -28.42 9.33
C THR A 56 -15.88 -27.80 9.19
N THR A 57 -15.70 -26.61 9.74
CA THR A 57 -14.42 -25.89 9.79
C THR A 57 -14.11 -25.55 11.26
N VAL A 58 -12.95 -25.97 11.74
CA VAL A 58 -12.46 -25.70 13.09
C VAL A 58 -11.48 -24.54 13.06
N LEU A 59 -11.78 -23.47 13.80
CA LEU A 59 -10.99 -22.25 13.85
C LEU A 59 -10.34 -22.05 15.22
N ALA A 60 -9.05 -21.78 15.24
CA ALA A 60 -8.26 -21.55 16.44
C ALA A 60 -7.77 -20.09 16.51
N PRO A 61 -8.33 -19.24 17.39
CA PRO A 61 -7.81 -17.91 17.64
C PRO A 61 -6.48 -17.94 18.41
N VAL A 62 -5.49 -17.16 17.96
CA VAL A 62 -4.17 -17.00 18.58
C VAL A 62 -3.96 -15.55 18.97
N CYS A 63 -3.78 -15.28 20.27
CA CYS A 63 -3.63 -13.93 20.81
C CYS A 63 -2.23 -13.72 21.41
N SER A 64 -1.66 -12.53 21.21
CA SER A 64 -0.30 -12.16 21.63
C SER A 64 -0.04 -12.22 23.16
N ARG A 65 -1.06 -11.99 23.99
CA ARG A 65 -0.90 -11.86 25.46
C ARG A 65 -0.84 -13.18 26.23
N THR A 66 -1.06 -14.31 25.59
CA THR A 66 -1.15 -15.60 26.28
C THR A 66 0.20 -16.32 26.20
N ILE A 67 1.18 -15.85 26.98
CA ILE A 67 2.55 -16.40 26.97
C ILE A 67 2.69 -17.66 27.86
N GLN A 68 1.84 -17.88 28.87
CA GLN A 68 2.20 -18.83 29.94
C GLN A 68 1.29 -20.03 30.20
N LYS A 69 0.13 -20.16 29.56
CA LYS A 69 -0.71 -21.36 29.70
C LYS A 69 -0.78 -22.17 28.41
N MET A 70 0.20 -22.00 27.51
CA MET A 70 0.08 -22.44 26.12
C MET A 70 0.48 -23.91 25.82
N SER A 71 0.48 -24.81 26.81
CA SER A 71 0.85 -26.23 26.61
C SER A 71 -0.32 -27.20 26.36
N TRP A 72 -1.59 -26.78 26.53
CA TRP A 72 -2.75 -27.69 26.42
C TRP A 72 -3.35 -27.82 25.00
N TRP A 73 -3.26 -26.81 24.13
CA TRP A 73 -3.53 -26.82 22.66
C TRP A 73 -2.57 -27.70 21.86
N LEU A 74 -1.36 -27.97 22.36
CA LEU A 74 -0.46 -28.98 21.75
C LEU A 74 -0.94 -30.42 22.02
N ARG A 75 -2.02 -30.60 22.78
CA ARG A 75 -2.69 -31.89 22.88
C ARG A 75 -3.88 -31.89 21.93
N PRO A 76 -3.96 -32.85 20.99
CA PRO A 76 -5.08 -32.96 20.07
C PRO A 76 -6.39 -33.00 20.88
N HIS A 77 -7.21 -31.97 20.68
CA HIS A 77 -8.51 -31.83 21.34
C HIS A 77 -9.51 -32.74 20.64
N GLY A 78 -9.47 -34.01 21.01
CA GLY A 78 -10.12 -35.04 20.21
C GLY A 78 -9.49 -35.14 18.83
N ASP A 79 -9.99 -36.05 18.01
CA ASP A 79 -9.50 -36.36 16.66
C ASP A 79 -9.85 -35.26 15.63
N ARG A 80 -9.93 -33.99 16.06
CA ARG A 80 -10.35 -32.87 15.22
C ARG A 80 -9.15 -32.03 14.83
N ASP A 81 -8.81 -32.07 13.56
CA ASP A 81 -7.80 -31.21 12.97
C ASP A 81 -8.28 -29.74 12.95
N ILE A 82 -7.33 -28.81 13.11
CA ILE A 82 -7.58 -27.37 13.01
C ILE A 82 -7.49 -26.99 11.54
N ASP A 83 -8.56 -26.43 10.98
CA ASP A 83 -8.60 -26.04 9.58
C ASP A 83 -8.09 -24.60 9.36
N VAL A 84 -8.34 -23.71 10.33
CA VAL A 84 -8.01 -22.28 10.23
C VAL A 84 -7.42 -21.75 11.54
N VAL A 85 -6.32 -21.02 11.46
CA VAL A 85 -5.72 -20.31 12.59
C VAL A 85 -5.87 -18.81 12.41
N VAL A 86 -6.50 -18.13 13.37
CA VAL A 86 -6.83 -16.70 13.28
C VAL A 86 -5.98 -15.90 14.27
N SER A 87 -5.16 -14.97 13.80
CA SER A 87 -4.19 -14.25 14.65
C SER A 87 -4.66 -12.86 15.06
N PHE A 88 -4.44 -12.52 16.32
CA PHE A 88 -4.74 -11.24 16.95
C PHE A 88 -3.42 -10.61 17.45
N GLY A 89 -2.67 -10.00 16.53
CA GLY A 89 -1.44 -9.22 16.79
C GLY A 89 -0.12 -9.98 16.84
N ASP A 90 -0.12 -11.30 16.78
CA ASP A 90 1.10 -12.11 16.70
C ASP A 90 1.02 -13.04 15.48
N ASN A 91 1.23 -12.45 14.30
CA ASN A 91 1.11 -13.16 13.03
C ASN A 91 2.13 -14.29 12.90
N ARG A 92 3.35 -14.12 13.44
CA ARG A 92 4.40 -15.16 13.41
C ARG A 92 3.98 -16.38 14.21
N ARG A 93 3.47 -16.16 15.43
CA ARG A 93 2.98 -17.27 16.26
C ARG A 93 1.79 -17.96 15.62
N GLY A 94 0.86 -17.20 15.05
CA GLY A 94 -0.27 -17.76 14.33
C GLY A 94 0.14 -18.60 13.13
N GLN A 95 1.08 -18.11 12.32
CA GLN A 95 1.63 -18.84 11.18
C GLN A 95 2.30 -20.14 11.64
N ALA A 96 3.12 -20.10 12.69
CA ALA A 96 3.77 -21.30 13.22
C ALA A 96 2.75 -22.36 13.73
N VAL A 97 1.64 -21.91 14.33
CA VAL A 97 0.55 -22.82 14.73
C VAL A 97 -0.17 -23.36 13.49
N ALA A 98 -0.41 -22.53 12.48
CA ALA A 98 -1.03 -22.96 11.23
C ALA A 98 -0.18 -24.05 10.53
N ASP A 99 1.12 -23.82 10.39
CA ASP A 99 2.07 -24.75 9.78
C ASP A 99 2.12 -26.08 10.54
N HIS A 100 2.09 -26.03 11.88
CA HIS A 100 2.08 -27.23 12.72
C HIS A 100 0.85 -28.13 12.47
N HIS A 101 -0.30 -27.51 12.18
CA HIS A 101 -1.55 -28.22 11.95
C HIS A 101 -1.90 -28.42 10.46
N GLY A 102 -1.07 -27.93 9.53
CA GLY A 102 -1.42 -27.89 8.10
C GLY A 102 -2.66 -27.03 7.82
N ALA A 103 -2.91 -26.02 8.66
CA ALA A 103 -4.10 -25.18 8.64
C ALA A 103 -3.90 -23.91 7.79
N THR A 104 -5.00 -23.27 7.39
CA THR A 104 -4.95 -21.94 6.76
C THR A 104 -4.72 -20.86 7.80
N HIS A 105 -3.73 -19.98 7.60
CA HIS A 105 -3.51 -18.81 8.46
C HIS A 105 -4.33 -17.62 8.01
N VAL A 106 -5.01 -16.97 8.96
CA VAL A 106 -5.71 -15.70 8.78
C VAL A 106 -5.13 -14.72 9.78
N ASP A 107 -4.38 -13.74 9.29
CA ASP A 107 -3.83 -12.70 10.15
C ASP A 107 -4.86 -11.62 10.52
N SER A 108 -4.46 -10.68 11.39
CA SER A 108 -5.35 -9.60 11.82
C SER A 108 -5.78 -8.67 10.68
N VAL A 109 -4.95 -8.52 9.63
CA VAL A 109 -5.27 -7.67 8.48
C VAL A 109 -6.33 -8.36 7.62
N ALA A 110 -6.13 -9.61 7.26
CA ALA A 110 -7.07 -10.45 6.53
C ALA A 110 -8.41 -10.58 7.27
N LEU A 111 -8.39 -10.69 8.61
CA LEU A 111 -9.62 -10.69 9.41
C LEU A 111 -10.37 -9.35 9.34
N VAL A 112 -9.66 -8.22 9.36
CA VAL A 112 -10.26 -6.90 9.14
C VAL A 112 -10.82 -6.78 7.72
N GLU A 113 -10.13 -7.31 6.72
CA GLU A 113 -10.66 -7.33 5.35
C GLU A 113 -11.91 -8.20 5.24
N MET A 114 -11.95 -9.36 5.88
CA MET A 114 -13.18 -10.15 5.96
C MET A 114 -14.32 -9.39 6.64
N LEU A 115 -14.05 -8.71 7.76
CA LEU A 115 -15.03 -7.89 8.46
C LEU A 115 -15.58 -6.78 7.55
N LEU A 116 -14.72 -6.11 6.77
CA LEU A 116 -15.09 -4.94 5.98
C LEU A 116 -15.71 -5.27 4.62
N TYR A 117 -15.33 -6.40 4.00
CA TYR A 117 -15.67 -6.70 2.61
C TYR A 117 -16.39 -8.03 2.42
N ALA A 118 -16.28 -8.97 3.38
CA ALA A 118 -16.98 -10.25 3.30
C ALA A 118 -18.30 -10.25 4.08
N LEU A 119 -18.65 -9.15 4.74
CA LEU A 119 -19.90 -8.95 5.47
C LEU A 119 -20.67 -7.75 4.92
N ASP A 120 -21.99 -7.76 5.13
CA ASP A 120 -22.80 -6.56 4.95
C ASP A 120 -22.33 -5.46 5.93
N ARG A 121 -22.37 -4.19 5.49
CA ARG A 121 -21.88 -3.07 6.28
C ARG A 121 -22.59 -2.96 7.64
N HIS A 122 -23.90 -3.20 7.68
CA HIS A 122 -24.66 -3.11 8.92
C HIS A 122 -24.36 -4.29 9.87
N GLU A 123 -24.02 -5.47 9.35
CA GLU A 123 -23.47 -6.57 10.16
C GLU A 123 -22.11 -6.20 10.74
N ALA A 124 -21.19 -5.70 9.90
CA ALA A 124 -19.85 -5.33 10.32
C ALA A 124 -19.86 -4.23 11.41
N GLU A 125 -20.70 -3.21 11.25
CA GLU A 125 -20.89 -2.13 12.23
C GLU A 125 -21.43 -2.68 13.56
N ARG A 126 -22.42 -3.58 13.52
CA ARG A 126 -23.00 -4.21 14.71
C ARG A 126 -22.00 -5.11 15.45
N LEU A 127 -21.17 -5.84 14.71
CA LEU A 127 -20.10 -6.63 15.31
C LEU A 127 -19.05 -5.76 16.00
N CYS A 128 -18.68 -4.63 15.38
CA CYS A 128 -17.77 -3.68 16.00
C CYS A 128 -18.37 -3.06 17.26
N GLU A 129 -19.64 -2.67 17.22
CA GLU A 129 -20.31 -2.09 18.39
C GLU A 129 -20.37 -3.08 19.55
N ARG A 130 -20.70 -4.34 19.26
CA ARG A 130 -20.76 -5.41 20.27
C ARG A 130 -19.41 -5.72 20.91
N HIS A 131 -18.36 -5.89 20.10
CA HIS A 131 -17.07 -6.41 20.57
C HIS A 131 -16.06 -5.32 20.94
N PHE A 132 -16.20 -4.13 20.35
CA PHE A 132 -15.27 -3.00 20.56
C PHE A 132 -15.95 -1.79 21.22
N GLY A 133 -17.28 -1.83 21.41
CA GLY A 133 -18.04 -0.78 22.09
C GLY A 133 -18.38 0.44 21.23
N ALA A 134 -18.10 0.41 19.93
CA ALA A 134 -18.48 1.47 18.99
C ALA A 134 -18.57 0.93 17.54
N PRO A 135 -19.40 1.53 16.67
CA PRO A 135 -19.43 1.20 15.25
C PRO A 135 -18.10 1.55 14.58
N ILE A 136 -17.86 1.02 13.37
CA ILE A 136 -16.57 1.17 12.64
C ILE A 136 -16.11 2.63 12.58
N ASP A 137 -17.00 3.55 12.22
CA ASP A 137 -16.70 4.98 12.08
C ASP A 137 -16.57 5.71 13.43
N GLY A 138 -17.09 5.11 14.52
CA GLY A 138 -16.99 5.61 15.89
C GLY A 138 -15.79 5.07 16.66
N LEU A 139 -15.06 4.09 16.12
CA LEU A 139 -13.91 3.52 16.78
C LEU A 139 -12.79 4.54 16.87
N THR A 140 -12.32 4.74 18.09
CA THR A 140 -11.22 5.64 18.36
C THR A 140 -9.91 4.84 18.48
N PRO A 141 -8.80 5.34 17.90
CA PRO A 141 -7.50 4.69 18.07
C PRO A 141 -7.16 4.59 19.56
N PRO A 142 -6.66 3.43 20.04
CA PRO A 142 -6.34 3.28 21.45
C PRO A 142 -5.30 4.32 21.90
N LEU A 143 -5.36 4.70 23.17
CA LEU A 143 -4.53 5.77 23.74
C LEU A 143 -3.03 5.57 23.49
N ARG A 144 -2.55 4.32 23.49
CA ARG A 144 -1.15 3.99 23.18
C ARG A 144 -0.76 4.35 21.74
N THR A 145 -1.65 4.15 20.78
CA THR A 145 -1.44 4.54 19.38
C THR A 145 -1.47 6.05 19.25
N ARG A 146 -2.35 6.73 20.01
CA ARG A 146 -2.40 8.20 20.06
C ARG A 146 -1.15 8.82 20.68
N THR A 147 -0.57 8.21 21.72
CA THR A 147 0.68 8.71 22.32
C THR A 147 1.87 8.51 21.38
N ARG A 148 1.99 7.36 20.71
CA ARG A 148 3.01 7.16 19.65
C ARG A 148 2.86 8.21 18.54
N GLN A 149 1.65 8.37 17.98
CA GLN A 149 1.38 9.38 16.96
C GLN A 149 1.58 10.84 17.43
N ARG A 150 1.46 11.12 18.73
CA ARG A 150 1.76 12.44 19.32
C ARG A 150 3.26 12.65 19.51
N ILE A 151 4.00 11.62 19.91
CA ILE A 151 5.46 11.65 19.99
C ILE A 151 6.03 11.89 18.58
N ASP A 152 5.58 11.11 17.58
CA ASP A 152 6.00 11.29 16.18
C ASP A 152 5.64 12.68 15.61
N ARG A 153 4.55 13.31 16.10
CA ARG A 153 4.16 14.67 15.70
C ARG A 153 4.92 15.75 16.47
N PHE A 154 5.27 15.49 17.72
CA PHE A 154 6.03 16.41 18.55
C PHE A 154 7.50 16.45 18.11
N GLU A 155 8.09 15.30 17.80
CA GLU A 155 9.41 15.19 17.16
C GLU A 155 9.44 15.96 15.83
N ARG A 156 8.39 15.84 15.01
CA ARG A 156 8.25 16.62 13.77
C ARG A 156 8.15 18.13 13.99
N ARG A 157 7.51 18.60 15.08
CA ARG A 157 7.39 20.04 15.40
C ARG A 157 8.64 20.63 16.03
N VAL A 158 9.31 19.89 16.91
CA VAL A 158 10.57 20.34 17.53
C VAL A 158 11.69 20.44 16.48
N ALA A 159 11.66 19.58 15.46
CA ALA A 159 12.56 19.67 14.30
C ALA A 159 12.33 20.91 13.42
N HIS A 160 11.17 21.55 13.46
CA HIS A 160 10.89 22.81 12.74
C HIS A 160 11.23 24.07 13.55
N ALA A 161 11.34 23.97 14.87
CA ALA A 161 11.59 25.13 15.75
C ALA A 161 13.07 25.35 16.08
N SER A 162 13.95 24.41 15.76
CA SER A 162 15.38 24.49 16.06
C SER A 162 16.20 24.80 14.80
N ARG A 163 16.12 26.04 14.32
CA ARG A 163 17.25 26.63 13.59
C ARG A 163 18.33 26.96 14.61
N PRO A 164 19.51 26.32 14.59
CA PRO A 164 20.60 26.72 15.49
C PRO A 164 21.12 28.09 15.05
N THR A 165 20.73 29.15 15.77
CA THR A 165 21.53 30.37 15.81
C THR A 165 22.82 30.01 16.53
N SER A 166 23.91 29.93 15.77
CA SER A 166 25.25 29.72 16.27
C SER A 166 25.63 30.85 17.22
N ARG A 167 25.51 30.62 18.53
CA ARG A 167 26.39 31.15 19.59
C ARG A 167 26.07 30.48 20.92
N GLY A 168 27.02 29.63 21.31
CA GLY A 168 27.24 28.96 22.59
C GLY A 168 26.20 29.10 23.70
N ALA A 169 25.60 27.97 24.07
CA ALA A 169 25.49 27.55 25.47
C ALA A 169 25.05 26.09 25.51
N THR A 170 25.83 25.28 26.23
CA THR A 170 25.49 23.96 26.73
C THR A 170 24.22 24.04 27.57
N ALA A 171 23.15 23.33 27.20
CA ALA A 171 22.00 23.12 28.08
C ALA A 171 21.45 21.70 27.90
N LEU A 172 21.72 20.92 28.93
CA LEU A 172 21.26 19.57 29.22
C LEU A 172 19.74 19.61 29.48
N VAL A 173 18.93 18.95 28.63
CA VAL A 173 17.48 18.83 28.85
C VAL A 173 17.16 17.43 29.32
N VAL A 174 17.05 17.30 30.64
CA VAL A 174 16.39 16.20 31.35
C VAL A 174 14.90 16.51 31.38
N PHE A 175 14.05 15.65 30.80
CA PHE A 175 12.60 15.78 30.94
C PHE A 175 12.12 14.95 32.13
N VAL A 176 11.90 15.63 33.26
CA VAL A 176 11.17 15.12 34.42
C VAL A 176 9.67 15.32 34.16
N LEU A 177 8.90 14.23 34.21
CA LEU A 177 7.45 14.24 34.02
C LEU A 177 6.77 14.36 35.40
N VAL A 178 6.37 15.59 35.77
CA VAL A 178 5.53 15.86 36.95
C VAL A 178 4.10 16.15 36.51
N LEU A 179 3.19 15.38 37.10
CA LEU A 179 1.74 15.53 37.10
C LEU A 179 1.33 16.82 37.82
N SER A 180 0.48 17.65 37.21
CA SER A 180 -0.45 18.49 37.99
C SER A 180 -1.69 18.90 37.21
N VAL A 181 -2.83 18.54 37.82
CA VAL A 181 -4.19 19.06 37.66
C VAL A 181 -4.23 20.54 38.06
N GLY A 182 -5.05 21.37 37.42
CA GLY A 182 -5.49 22.65 37.99
C GLY A 182 -5.85 23.74 36.99
N ALA A 183 -7.14 24.05 36.89
CA ALA A 183 -7.69 25.20 36.18
C ALA A 183 -7.33 26.53 36.86
N VAL A 184 -6.95 27.57 36.11
CA VAL A 184 -7.21 28.98 36.44
C VAL A 184 -7.26 29.81 35.14
N SER A 185 -8.37 30.52 34.99
CA SER A 185 -8.66 31.63 34.09
C SER A 185 -7.77 32.86 34.29
N SER A 186 -7.38 33.56 33.23
CA SER A 186 -7.26 35.03 33.18
C SER A 186 -7.01 35.48 31.74
N GLY A 187 -7.81 36.46 31.28
CA GLY A 187 -7.73 37.06 29.95
C GLY A 187 -6.77 38.26 29.87
N LEU A 188 -7.05 39.10 28.85
CA LEU A 188 -6.35 40.30 28.30
C LEU A 188 -5.88 39.95 26.87
N VAL A 189 -6.31 40.60 25.77
CA VAL A 189 -6.78 41.99 25.54
C VAL A 189 -7.73 42.04 24.31
N ASP A 190 -8.54 43.10 24.29
CA ASP A 190 -9.69 43.48 23.45
C ASP A 190 -9.53 43.61 21.92
N SER A 191 -10.69 43.44 21.26
CA SER A 191 -11.10 43.88 19.91
C SER A 191 -11.06 45.42 19.74
N PRO A 192 -11.24 46.00 18.53
CA PRO A 192 -12.61 46.33 18.03
C PRO A 192 -12.72 46.30 16.47
N LEU A 193 -13.87 46.08 15.83
CA LEU A 193 -15.07 46.94 15.67
C LEU A 193 -16.20 46.04 15.10
N ASP A 194 -17.34 45.94 15.79
CA ASP A 194 -18.60 46.66 15.52
C ASP A 194 -19.20 46.47 14.11
N GLN A 195 -20.32 45.76 13.98
CA GLN A 195 -21.62 46.40 14.15
C GLN A 195 -22.77 45.37 14.28
N SER A 196 -23.58 45.62 15.29
CA SER A 196 -24.80 44.93 15.71
C SER A 196 -26.02 45.34 14.89
N THR A 197 -27.04 44.48 14.79
CA THR A 197 -28.45 44.76 15.17
C THR A 197 -29.26 43.44 15.23
N GLN A 198 -30.21 43.46 16.15
CA GLN A 198 -30.93 42.38 16.86
C GLN A 198 -32.21 41.88 16.12
N PRO A 199 -33.10 41.05 16.72
CA PRO A 199 -33.71 39.89 16.08
C PRO A 199 -35.18 40.07 15.64
N GLY A 200 -35.65 39.21 14.74
CA GLY A 200 -37.05 39.11 14.34
C GLY A 200 -37.53 37.66 14.32
N VAL A 201 -38.53 37.36 15.14
CA VAL A 201 -39.29 36.11 15.22
C VAL A 201 -40.25 36.01 14.01
N GLY A 202 -40.40 34.83 13.42
CA GLY A 202 -41.68 34.38 12.87
C GLY A 202 -41.72 33.76 11.46
N SER A 203 -42.44 32.64 11.39
CA SER A 203 -43.20 32.08 10.25
C SER A 203 -42.51 31.33 9.11
N ALA A 204 -42.72 30.01 9.16
CA ALA A 204 -43.31 29.12 8.15
C ALA A 204 -43.38 29.55 6.67
N GLY A 205 -42.97 28.60 5.81
CA GLY A 205 -43.62 28.33 4.52
C GLY A 205 -42.69 28.49 3.30
N GLY A 206 -42.64 27.46 2.45
CA GLY A 206 -42.21 27.62 1.06
C GLY A 206 -41.22 26.57 0.59
N SER A 207 -41.75 25.52 -0.04
CA SER A 207 -41.00 24.64 -0.94
C SER A 207 -40.46 25.42 -2.13
N GLU A 208 -39.17 25.23 -2.47
CA GLU A 208 -38.68 25.52 -3.81
C GLU A 208 -37.63 24.49 -4.24
N ALA A 209 -37.88 23.94 -5.43
CA ALA A 209 -37.05 22.96 -6.10
C ALA A 209 -35.76 23.62 -6.60
N VAL A 210 -34.61 23.06 -6.24
CA VAL A 210 -33.32 23.51 -6.76
C VAL A 210 -32.82 22.51 -7.80
N ASN A 211 -32.72 23.02 -9.02
CA ASN A 211 -32.09 22.45 -10.20
C ASN A 211 -30.74 21.80 -9.88
N SER A 212 -30.56 20.58 -10.36
CA SER A 212 -29.26 19.91 -10.41
C SER A 212 -28.52 20.33 -11.68
N GLU A 213 -27.69 21.37 -11.59
CA GLU A 213 -26.70 21.65 -12.63
C GLU A 213 -25.48 20.74 -12.39
N GLN A 214 -25.20 19.90 -13.40
CA GLN A 214 -24.06 19.00 -13.45
C GLN A 214 -22.81 19.81 -13.82
N PRO A 215 -21.69 19.71 -13.07
CA PRO A 215 -20.47 20.46 -13.41
C PRO A 215 -19.83 19.89 -14.68
N THR A 216 -19.69 20.74 -15.69
CA THR A 216 -18.90 20.50 -16.90
C THR A 216 -17.41 20.47 -16.52
N VAL A 217 -16.76 19.33 -16.76
CA VAL A 217 -15.31 19.16 -16.58
C VAL A 217 -14.61 19.57 -17.89
N GLU A 218 -13.69 20.53 -17.81
CA GLU A 218 -12.87 20.96 -18.95
C GLU A 218 -11.88 19.87 -19.42
N PRO A 219 -11.51 19.82 -20.73
CA PRO A 219 -10.52 18.88 -21.25
C PRO A 219 -9.11 19.19 -20.74
N TYR A 220 -8.34 18.15 -20.41
CA TYR A 220 -7.02 18.25 -19.77
C TYR A 220 -5.87 18.30 -20.80
N GLU A 221 -4.98 19.30 -20.69
CA GLU A 221 -3.71 19.35 -21.43
C GLU A 221 -2.63 18.48 -20.75
N GLN A 222 -1.99 17.63 -21.53
CA GLN A 222 -0.93 16.71 -21.12
C GLN A 222 0.41 17.49 -20.95
N PRO A 223 1.06 17.49 -19.77
CA PRO A 223 2.32 18.20 -19.59
C PRO A 223 3.46 17.49 -20.34
N THR A 224 4.22 18.28 -21.10
CA THR A 224 5.40 17.85 -21.88
C THR A 224 6.58 17.50 -20.94
N PRO A 225 7.39 16.46 -21.24
CA PRO A 225 8.56 16.11 -20.44
C PRO A 225 9.57 17.26 -20.40
N ALA A 226 9.99 17.67 -19.20
CA ALA A 226 11.01 18.69 -19.01
C ALA A 226 12.42 18.07 -19.09
N THR A 227 13.23 18.54 -20.05
CA THR A 227 14.66 18.20 -20.16
C THR A 227 15.41 18.67 -18.91
N ALA A 228 15.88 17.75 -18.07
CA ALA A 228 16.62 18.05 -16.85
C ALA A 228 18.03 18.58 -17.13
N ARG A 229 18.41 19.69 -16.49
CA ARG A 229 19.75 20.29 -16.51
C ARG A 229 20.50 19.86 -15.25
N ALA A 230 21.62 19.16 -15.41
CA ALA A 230 22.39 18.54 -14.34
C ALA A 230 23.08 19.55 -13.40
N SER A 231 22.97 19.32 -12.09
CA SER A 231 23.88 19.85 -11.06
C SER A 231 24.55 18.67 -10.36
N ALA A 232 25.87 18.67 -10.34
CA ALA A 232 26.72 17.60 -9.85
C ALA A 232 27.09 17.79 -8.36
N ALA A 233 26.76 16.80 -7.53
CA ALA A 233 27.53 16.31 -6.37
C ALA A 233 26.76 15.11 -5.76
N ASP A 234 27.47 14.02 -5.47
CA ASP A 234 26.98 12.72 -4.98
C ASP A 234 26.11 11.88 -5.93
N SER A 235 26.71 11.50 -7.08
CA SER A 235 26.10 10.59 -8.04
C SER A 235 26.54 9.14 -7.80
N THR A 236 25.82 8.44 -6.92
CA THR A 236 25.73 6.96 -6.99
C THR A 236 24.50 6.50 -7.76
N THR A 237 23.72 7.42 -8.32
CA THR A 237 22.60 7.11 -9.22
C THR A 237 23.17 6.61 -10.55
N PRO A 238 22.78 5.41 -11.04
CA PRO A 238 23.10 5.02 -12.40
C PRO A 238 22.26 5.88 -13.36
N SER A 239 22.80 7.04 -13.77
CA SER A 239 22.37 7.71 -15.00
C SER A 239 22.97 6.96 -16.20
N ALA A 240 22.61 5.68 -16.36
CA ALA A 240 22.81 5.03 -17.65
C ALA A 240 21.78 5.62 -18.63
N PRO A 241 22.14 5.85 -19.91
CA PRO A 241 21.16 6.21 -20.92
C PRO A 241 20.05 5.16 -20.92
N ILE A 242 18.80 5.63 -20.92
CA ILE A 242 17.60 4.80 -20.88
C ILE A 242 17.60 3.93 -22.14
N SER A 243 18.05 2.69 -22.03
CA SER A 243 17.85 1.68 -23.07
C SER A 243 16.64 0.85 -22.66
N SER A 244 15.47 1.48 -22.60
CA SER A 244 14.23 0.70 -22.61
C SER A 244 14.15 0.00 -23.96
N ALA A 245 13.75 -1.27 -23.97
CA ALA A 245 13.47 -1.98 -25.21
C ALA A 245 12.27 -1.35 -25.97
N PHE A 246 11.46 -0.57 -25.24
CA PHE A 246 10.29 0.14 -25.76
C PHE A 246 10.23 1.54 -25.12
N VAL A 247 10.62 2.59 -25.87
CA VAL A 247 10.51 4.00 -25.41
C VAL A 247 9.42 4.68 -26.24
N GLY A 248 8.22 4.80 -25.70
CA GLY A 248 7.21 5.71 -26.24
C GLY A 248 5.76 5.27 -26.00
N THR A 249 4.91 6.24 -25.71
CA THR A 249 3.47 6.09 -25.92
C THR A 249 3.25 6.10 -27.43
N VAL A 250 3.17 4.92 -28.05
CA VAL A 250 2.81 4.79 -29.47
C VAL A 250 1.36 5.26 -29.61
N GLY A 251 1.13 6.28 -30.45
CA GLY A 251 -0.22 6.76 -30.74
C GLY A 251 -1.04 5.66 -31.43
N GLU A 252 -2.36 5.66 -31.23
CA GLU A 252 -3.22 4.63 -31.85
C GLU A 252 -3.07 4.58 -33.38
N ASP A 253 -2.83 5.74 -34.01
CA ASP A 253 -2.64 5.87 -35.46
C ASP A 253 -1.33 5.21 -35.99
N GLU A 254 -0.41 4.84 -35.10
CA GLU A 254 0.87 4.18 -35.44
C GLU A 254 0.80 2.66 -35.25
N LEU A 255 -0.33 2.13 -34.76
CA LEU A 255 -0.51 0.70 -34.55
C LEU A 255 -0.84 -0.02 -35.86
N GLU A 256 -0.12 -1.11 -36.11
CA GLU A 256 -0.51 -2.07 -37.13
C GLU A 256 -1.68 -2.93 -36.63
N PRO A 257 -2.60 -3.36 -37.52
CA PRO A 257 -3.63 -4.32 -37.14
C PRO A 257 -2.99 -5.66 -36.74
N VAL A 258 -3.64 -6.36 -35.81
CA VAL A 258 -3.28 -7.73 -35.47
C VAL A 258 -3.84 -8.66 -36.55
N GLU A 259 -3.00 -9.54 -37.08
CA GLU A 259 -3.33 -10.52 -38.11
C GLU A 259 -3.67 -11.87 -37.46
N ASP A 260 -4.53 -12.65 -38.12
CA ASP A 260 -4.92 -13.98 -37.66
C ASP A 260 -3.68 -14.85 -37.37
N GLY A 261 -3.58 -15.36 -36.14
CA GLY A 261 -2.49 -16.22 -35.70
C GLY A 261 -1.28 -15.50 -35.08
N ASP A 262 -1.20 -14.16 -35.14
CA ASP A 262 -0.14 -13.40 -34.47
C ASP A 262 -0.08 -13.70 -32.96
N LEU A 263 -1.25 -13.81 -32.33
CA LEU A 263 -1.38 -14.02 -30.89
C LEU A 263 -1.30 -15.48 -30.48
N ALA A 264 -1.19 -16.42 -31.42
CA ALA A 264 -1.25 -17.86 -31.13
C ALA A 264 -0.11 -18.33 -30.21
N SER A 265 1.02 -17.63 -30.20
CA SER A 265 2.16 -17.92 -29.33
C SER A 265 2.19 -17.09 -28.04
N VAL A 266 1.35 -16.06 -27.90
CA VAL A 266 1.42 -15.11 -26.77
C VAL A 266 0.73 -15.72 -25.54
N PRO A 267 1.45 -16.03 -24.45
CA PRO A 267 0.88 -16.70 -23.29
C PRO A 267 -0.27 -15.90 -22.66
N GLY A 268 -1.46 -16.51 -22.62
CA GLY A 268 -2.63 -15.94 -21.95
C GLY A 268 -3.32 -14.78 -22.66
N VAL A 269 -2.94 -14.49 -23.91
CA VAL A 269 -3.52 -13.42 -24.73
C VAL A 269 -4.16 -14.04 -25.99
N SER A 270 -5.26 -13.47 -26.43
CA SER A 270 -5.94 -13.80 -27.69
C SER A 270 -6.48 -12.51 -28.33
N GLU A 271 -7.10 -12.61 -29.51
CA GLU A 271 -7.72 -11.46 -30.18
C GLU A 271 -8.72 -10.71 -29.30
N THR A 272 -9.40 -11.41 -28.38
CA THR A 272 -10.36 -10.80 -27.44
C THR A 272 -9.70 -10.23 -26.17
N GLY A 273 -8.38 -10.09 -26.13
CA GLY A 273 -7.62 -9.63 -24.96
C GLY A 273 -7.03 -10.76 -24.10
N ILE A 274 -6.90 -10.49 -22.79
CA ILE A 274 -6.31 -11.41 -21.80
C ILE A 274 -7.33 -12.49 -21.44
N THR A 275 -7.06 -13.73 -21.85
CA THR A 275 -7.92 -14.89 -21.60
C THR A 275 -7.42 -15.78 -20.46
N ASN A 276 -6.13 -15.71 -20.14
CA ASN A 276 -5.55 -16.42 -19.01
C ASN A 276 -4.47 -15.55 -18.34
N LEU A 277 -4.90 -14.78 -17.34
CA LEU A 277 -4.02 -13.87 -16.60
C LEU A 277 -2.86 -14.58 -15.89
N THR A 278 -3.08 -15.79 -15.39
CA THR A 278 -2.03 -16.58 -14.75
C THR A 278 -0.94 -16.94 -15.75
N ALA A 279 -1.32 -17.44 -16.94
CA ALA A 279 -0.35 -17.77 -17.98
C ALA A 279 0.46 -16.54 -18.44
N LEU A 280 -0.19 -15.38 -18.58
CA LEU A 280 0.51 -14.13 -18.92
C LEU A 280 1.48 -13.70 -17.79
N SER A 281 1.03 -13.75 -16.54
CA SER A 281 1.85 -13.43 -15.36
C SER A 281 3.07 -14.33 -15.24
N ASP A 282 2.89 -15.63 -15.43
CA ASP A 282 3.97 -16.61 -15.27
C ASP A 282 4.99 -16.47 -16.41
N ALA A 283 4.54 -16.18 -17.63
CA ALA A 283 5.42 -15.89 -18.76
C ALA A 283 6.21 -14.58 -18.57
N HIS A 284 5.57 -13.56 -18.03
CA HIS A 284 6.22 -12.31 -17.64
C HIS A 284 7.31 -12.55 -16.58
N GLU A 285 7.00 -13.29 -15.51
CA GLU A 285 7.96 -13.64 -14.45
C GLU A 285 9.15 -14.47 -14.99
N ALA A 286 8.88 -15.44 -15.87
CA ALA A 286 9.91 -16.27 -16.49
C ALA A 286 10.92 -15.43 -17.28
N THR A 287 10.50 -14.30 -17.86
CA THR A 287 11.38 -13.42 -18.63
C THR A 287 12.43 -12.71 -17.77
N PHE A 288 12.15 -12.47 -16.49
CA PHE A 288 13.08 -11.77 -15.58
C PHE A 288 13.81 -12.71 -14.62
N SER A 289 13.36 -13.96 -14.51
CA SER A 289 13.97 -14.97 -13.66
C SER A 289 15.46 -15.15 -14.01
N ASN A 290 16.34 -14.95 -13.02
CA ASN A 290 17.80 -15.04 -13.16
C ASN A 290 18.43 -14.07 -14.18
N ARG A 291 17.77 -12.95 -14.48
CA ARG A 291 18.28 -11.93 -15.41
C ARG A 291 18.42 -10.59 -14.72
N SER A 292 19.33 -9.77 -15.24
CA SER A 292 19.47 -8.39 -14.77
C SER A 292 18.53 -7.49 -15.55
N TYR A 293 17.87 -6.54 -14.88
CA TYR A 293 16.96 -5.60 -15.52
C TYR A 293 16.80 -4.32 -14.69
N THR A 294 16.25 -3.28 -15.31
CA THR A 294 15.76 -2.09 -14.62
C THR A 294 14.25 -2.02 -14.77
N LEU A 295 13.56 -1.69 -13.68
CA LEU A 295 12.13 -1.43 -13.61
C LEU A 295 11.93 -0.01 -13.08
N TRP A 296 11.20 0.80 -13.83
CA TRP A 296 10.79 2.15 -13.43
C TRP A 296 9.31 2.11 -13.06
N LEU A 297 8.95 2.69 -11.92
CA LEU A 297 7.57 2.79 -11.44
C LEU A 297 7.23 4.24 -11.16
N ASP A 298 6.20 4.76 -11.81
CA ASP A 298 5.74 6.12 -11.62
C ASP A 298 4.29 6.15 -11.12
N THR A 299 4.04 6.87 -10.04
CA THR A 299 2.67 7.11 -9.54
C THR A 299 2.39 8.61 -9.46
N TYR A 300 1.39 9.05 -10.22
CA TYR A 300 0.88 10.41 -10.20
C TYR A 300 -0.43 10.48 -9.43
N ARG A 301 -0.46 11.30 -8.39
CA ARG A 301 -1.68 11.61 -7.62
C ARG A 301 -1.61 12.98 -6.98
N PRO A 302 -2.74 13.60 -6.61
CA PRO A 302 -2.71 14.85 -5.85
C PRO A 302 -1.98 14.68 -4.51
N ARG A 303 -1.31 15.74 -4.05
CA ARG A 303 -0.72 15.82 -2.71
C ARG A 303 -1.77 15.58 -1.63
N ASP A 304 -1.41 14.81 -0.60
CA ASP A 304 -2.29 14.47 0.53
C ASP A 304 -3.62 13.83 0.11
N ASP A 305 -3.67 13.23 -1.08
CA ASP A 305 -4.85 12.57 -1.66
C ASP A 305 -6.06 13.51 -1.81
N HIS A 306 -5.84 14.83 -1.85
CA HIS A 306 -6.89 15.83 -1.94
C HIS A 306 -7.14 16.23 -3.41
N PRO A 307 -8.35 16.06 -3.99
CA PRO A 307 -8.59 16.17 -5.44
C PRO A 307 -8.09 17.45 -6.12
N ASN A 308 -8.09 18.58 -5.39
CA ASN A 308 -7.72 19.90 -5.91
C ASN A 308 -6.29 20.32 -5.57
N SER A 309 -5.47 19.45 -4.99
CA SER A 309 -4.11 19.79 -4.61
C SER A 309 -3.12 19.61 -5.79
N THR A 310 -1.92 20.15 -5.62
CA THR A 310 -0.83 19.97 -6.60
C THR A 310 -0.53 18.48 -6.81
N ARG A 311 -0.45 18.06 -8.07
CA ARG A 311 -0.02 16.70 -8.41
C ARG A 311 1.43 16.45 -7.97
N VAL A 312 1.63 15.25 -7.44
CA VAL A 312 2.91 14.72 -6.99
C VAL A 312 3.17 13.43 -7.77
N GLN A 313 4.39 13.29 -8.26
CA GLN A 313 4.90 12.06 -8.84
C GLN A 313 5.75 11.34 -7.78
N TYR A 314 5.47 10.06 -7.59
CA TYR A 314 6.31 9.14 -6.83
C TYR A 314 7.03 8.26 -7.85
N ASP A 315 8.34 8.39 -7.92
CA ASP A 315 9.20 7.72 -8.89
C ASP A 315 10.04 6.69 -8.14
N THR A 316 9.97 5.43 -8.54
CA THR A 316 10.75 4.33 -7.96
C THR A 316 11.54 3.62 -9.04
N ASP A 317 12.86 3.78 -8.98
CA ASP A 317 13.83 3.08 -9.82
C ASP A 317 14.24 1.78 -9.13
N VAL A 318 14.10 0.64 -9.80
CA VAL A 318 14.55 -0.67 -9.31
C VAL A 318 15.56 -1.25 -10.29
N ALA A 319 16.80 -1.42 -9.86
CA ALA A 319 17.81 -2.16 -10.60
C ALA A 319 17.99 -3.55 -9.97
N VAL A 320 18.00 -4.61 -10.79
CA VAL A 320 18.17 -6.00 -10.35
C VAL A 320 19.34 -6.62 -11.09
N SER A 321 20.19 -7.38 -10.38
CA SER A 321 21.31 -8.13 -10.94
C SER A 321 21.55 -9.38 -10.09
N GLY A 322 21.12 -10.55 -10.60
CA GLY A 322 21.10 -11.80 -9.83
C GLY A 322 20.22 -11.67 -8.58
N ASP A 323 20.76 -12.02 -7.43
CA ASP A 323 20.07 -11.88 -6.13
C ASP A 323 20.21 -10.49 -5.50
N THR A 324 20.92 -9.57 -6.15
CA THR A 324 21.13 -8.21 -5.64
C THR A 324 20.17 -7.22 -6.30
N TYR A 325 19.74 -6.21 -5.55
CA TYR A 325 18.94 -5.13 -6.10
C TYR A 325 19.19 -3.78 -5.43
N LEU A 326 18.93 -2.71 -6.17
CA LEU A 326 18.97 -1.33 -5.72
C LEU A 326 17.63 -0.65 -6.03
N VAL A 327 16.94 -0.20 -4.99
CA VAL A 327 15.70 0.57 -5.09
C VAL A 327 15.98 2.01 -4.73
N VAL A 328 15.50 2.94 -5.56
CA VAL A 328 15.70 4.36 -5.34
C VAL A 328 14.39 5.11 -5.52
N GLU A 329 13.88 5.71 -4.43
CA GLU A 329 12.57 6.36 -4.39
C GLU A 329 12.73 7.89 -4.38
N ASN A 330 12.06 8.57 -5.30
CA ASN A 330 11.95 10.01 -5.38
C ASN A 330 10.50 10.47 -5.27
N VAL A 331 10.34 11.71 -4.82
CA VAL A 331 9.08 12.43 -4.89
C VAL A 331 9.30 13.74 -5.63
N GLU A 332 8.51 13.96 -6.66
CA GLU A 332 8.52 15.18 -7.46
C GLU A 332 7.21 15.96 -7.30
N ALA A 333 7.32 17.26 -7.04
CA ALA A 333 6.17 18.15 -6.99
C ALA A 333 6.54 19.49 -7.62
N GLY A 334 5.94 19.79 -8.78
CA GLY A 334 6.31 20.94 -9.59
C GLY A 334 7.76 20.79 -10.10
N ARG A 335 8.65 21.72 -9.71
CA ARG A 335 10.07 21.71 -10.11
C ARG A 335 10.99 21.10 -9.06
N THR A 336 10.43 20.62 -7.96
CA THR A 336 11.21 20.10 -6.83
C THR A 336 11.18 18.58 -6.88
N ARG A 337 12.37 17.97 -7.00
CA ARG A 337 12.61 16.54 -6.81
C ARG A 337 13.33 16.33 -5.49
N ALA A 338 12.83 15.45 -4.65
CA ALA A 338 13.48 15.04 -3.41
C ALA A 338 13.67 13.53 -3.39
N ARG A 339 14.89 13.09 -3.10
CA ARG A 339 15.14 11.68 -2.77
C ARG A 339 14.48 11.38 -1.43
N VAL A 340 13.72 10.30 -1.35
CA VAL A 340 13.05 9.86 -0.11
C VAL A 340 13.78 8.69 0.50
N ARG A 341 14.21 7.74 -0.33
CA ARG A 341 14.81 6.51 0.13
C ARG A 341 15.76 5.90 -0.89
N THR A 342 16.76 5.18 -0.40
CA THR A 342 17.57 4.26 -1.19
C THR A 342 17.71 2.95 -0.41
N VAL A 343 17.46 1.83 -1.07
CA VAL A 343 17.65 0.49 -0.49
C VAL A 343 18.56 -0.31 -1.39
N ASN A 344 19.63 -0.83 -0.82
CA ASN A 344 20.47 -1.82 -1.48
C ASN A 344 20.30 -3.15 -0.77
N TYR A 345 20.05 -4.22 -1.51
CA TYR A 345 20.14 -5.59 -1.04
C TYR A 345 21.32 -6.27 -1.75
N ASP A 346 22.27 -6.76 -0.97
CA ASP A 346 23.52 -7.34 -1.47
C ASP A 346 23.44 -8.86 -1.69
N GLY A 347 22.25 -9.45 -1.56
CA GLY A 347 22.05 -10.90 -1.57
C GLY A 347 22.01 -11.52 -0.17
N SER A 348 22.39 -10.76 0.86
CA SER A 348 22.33 -11.17 2.26
C SER A 348 21.55 -10.17 3.09
N ASP A 349 21.96 -8.91 3.14
CA ASP A 349 21.42 -7.89 4.02
C ASP A 349 20.81 -6.72 3.25
N TRP A 350 19.89 -6.01 3.90
CA TRP A 350 19.42 -4.71 3.40
C TRP A 350 20.16 -3.56 4.05
N TYR A 351 20.59 -2.63 3.21
CA TYR A 351 21.13 -1.35 3.62
C TYR A 351 20.14 -0.29 3.16
N VAL A 352 19.66 0.52 4.11
CA VAL A 352 18.60 1.50 3.86
C VAL A 352 19.10 2.88 4.24
N VAL A 353 18.93 3.81 3.31
CA VAL A 353 19.09 5.25 3.53
C VAL A 353 17.72 5.90 3.42
N GLU A 354 17.27 6.56 4.49
CA GLU A 354 16.09 7.41 4.48
C GLU A 354 16.49 8.88 4.50
N HIS A 355 15.86 9.67 3.63
CA HIS A 355 16.05 11.10 3.55
C HIS A 355 14.80 11.80 4.11
N GLN A 356 14.95 12.46 5.26
CA GLN A 356 13.86 13.20 5.90
C GLN A 356 14.35 14.60 6.29
N ASN A 357 13.72 15.64 5.75
CA ASN A 357 13.97 17.04 6.10
C ASN A 357 15.46 17.47 6.00
N GLY A 358 16.18 16.96 5.00
CA GLY A 358 17.61 17.22 4.82
C GLY A 358 18.54 16.43 5.75
N SER A 359 18.00 15.60 6.63
CA SER A 359 18.75 14.59 7.38
C SER A 359 18.75 13.26 6.63
N GLN A 360 19.86 12.53 6.78
CA GLN A 360 20.03 11.19 6.25
C GLN A 360 20.16 10.21 7.41
N GLN A 361 19.31 9.17 7.42
CA GLN A 361 19.42 8.06 8.37
C GLN A 361 19.80 6.81 7.61
N THR A 362 20.90 6.17 8.03
CA THR A 362 21.37 4.91 7.44
C THR A 362 21.18 3.79 8.45
N ARG A 363 20.70 2.63 7.98
CA ARG A 363 20.58 1.43 8.80
C ARG A 363 20.85 0.18 7.98
N LYS A 364 21.48 -0.80 8.62
CA LYS A 364 21.61 -2.18 8.15
C LYS A 364 20.47 -3.00 8.76
N ILE A 365 19.89 -3.91 7.99
CA ILE A 365 18.80 -4.79 8.40
C ILE A 365 19.18 -6.18 7.92
N ASP A 366 19.13 -7.12 8.85
CA ASP A 366 19.41 -8.52 8.58
C ASP A 366 18.44 -9.10 7.55
N GLY A 367 18.98 -9.81 6.55
CA GLY A 367 18.23 -10.56 5.54
C GLY A 367 17.19 -11.53 6.07
N GLU A 368 17.41 -12.08 7.25
CA GLU A 368 16.49 -13.02 7.91
C GLU A 368 15.29 -12.31 8.55
N THR A 369 15.23 -10.98 8.49
CA THR A 369 14.09 -10.21 8.98
C THR A 369 12.84 -10.51 8.16
N ALA A 370 11.80 -11.06 8.82
CA ALA A 370 10.53 -11.42 8.18
C ALA A 370 9.76 -10.24 7.56
N ASP A 371 10.12 -9.00 7.89
CA ASP A 371 9.50 -7.78 7.39
C ASP A 371 10.54 -6.96 6.58
N PRO A 372 10.65 -7.19 5.25
CA PRO A 372 11.60 -6.46 4.42
C PRO A 372 11.31 -4.94 4.48
N PRO A 373 12.35 -4.08 4.41
CA PRO A 373 12.19 -2.63 4.53
C PRO A 373 11.51 -1.95 3.34
N ILE A 374 11.26 -2.70 2.27
CA ILE A 374 10.71 -2.22 1.00
C ILE A 374 9.32 -2.80 0.79
N GLN A 375 8.45 -1.99 0.21
CA GLN A 375 7.14 -2.45 -0.27
C GLN A 375 7.26 -3.24 -1.58
N PHE A 376 8.43 -3.17 -2.21
CA PHE A 376 8.71 -3.62 -3.57
C PHE A 376 9.84 -4.64 -3.55
N GLU A 377 9.58 -5.86 -3.08
CA GLU A 377 10.52 -6.96 -3.27
C GLU A 377 10.46 -7.36 -4.75
N PRO A 378 11.53 -7.19 -5.55
CA PRO A 378 11.41 -7.26 -7.01
C PRO A 378 10.94 -8.62 -7.56
N ARG A 379 11.28 -9.73 -6.88
CA ARG A 379 10.91 -11.08 -7.31
C ARG A 379 9.41 -11.30 -7.14
N GLN A 380 8.82 -10.79 -6.06
CA GLN A 380 7.38 -10.81 -5.85
C GLN A 380 6.64 -9.75 -6.67
N LEU A 381 7.32 -8.64 -6.96
CA LEU A 381 6.71 -7.49 -7.63
C LEU A 381 6.35 -7.79 -9.08
N ASN A 382 7.23 -8.41 -9.86
CA ASN A 382 7.02 -8.61 -11.30
C ASN A 382 5.69 -9.33 -11.61
N PRO A 383 5.42 -10.55 -11.08
CA PRO A 383 4.14 -11.22 -11.32
C PRO A 383 2.97 -10.46 -10.68
N SER A 384 3.20 -9.78 -9.54
CA SER A 384 2.15 -9.02 -8.85
C SER A 384 1.67 -7.82 -9.67
N LEU A 385 2.54 -7.12 -10.42
CA LEU A 385 2.13 -6.02 -11.29
C LEU A 385 1.11 -6.49 -12.33
N VAL A 386 1.40 -7.60 -13.01
CA VAL A 386 0.50 -8.19 -14.01
C VAL A 386 -0.81 -8.64 -13.35
N ARG A 387 -0.73 -9.45 -12.28
CA ARG A 387 -1.92 -10.00 -11.60
C ARG A 387 -2.81 -8.92 -10.99
N GLN A 388 -2.21 -7.85 -10.46
CA GLN A 388 -2.95 -6.80 -9.79
C GLN A 388 -3.56 -5.81 -10.79
N TYR A 389 -2.80 -5.39 -11.80
CA TYR A 389 -3.20 -4.27 -12.67
C TYR A 389 -3.81 -4.70 -14.00
N LEU A 390 -3.50 -5.88 -14.52
CA LEU A 390 -4.10 -6.37 -15.77
C LEU A 390 -5.29 -7.31 -15.55
N ALA A 391 -5.61 -7.63 -14.29
CA ALA A 391 -6.87 -8.29 -13.94
C ALA A 391 -8.07 -7.35 -14.20
N THR A 392 -8.64 -7.38 -15.39
CA THR A 392 -9.91 -6.70 -15.69
C THR A 392 -10.93 -7.64 -16.32
N ARG A 393 -12.20 -7.27 -16.23
CA ARG A 393 -13.28 -8.07 -16.86
C ARG A 393 -13.32 -7.91 -18.36
N THR A 394 -12.94 -6.73 -18.84
CA THR A 394 -12.95 -6.38 -20.25
C THR A 394 -11.53 -6.02 -20.64
N THR A 395 -11.00 -6.76 -21.60
CA THR A 395 -9.71 -6.47 -22.25
C THR A 395 -9.89 -6.58 -23.75
N ASN A 396 -9.03 -5.93 -24.52
CA ASN A 396 -9.01 -6.02 -25.97
C ASN A 396 -7.59 -5.81 -26.49
N VAL A 397 -7.20 -6.55 -27.52
CA VAL A 397 -5.96 -6.26 -28.25
C VAL A 397 -6.30 -5.27 -29.35
N THR A 398 -5.70 -4.09 -29.30
CA THR A 398 -6.07 -2.95 -30.16
C THR A 398 -5.15 -2.78 -31.37
N GLY A 399 -3.97 -3.42 -31.34
CA GLY A 399 -3.01 -3.38 -32.42
C GLY A 399 -1.67 -3.95 -32.00
N LYS A 400 -0.70 -3.91 -32.91
CA LYS A 400 0.69 -4.28 -32.68
C LYS A 400 1.62 -3.20 -33.17
N VAL A 401 2.82 -3.13 -32.59
CA VAL A 401 3.90 -2.25 -33.03
C VAL A 401 5.21 -3.03 -33.03
N ARG A 402 6.08 -2.77 -34.01
CA ARG A 402 7.40 -3.39 -34.09
C ARG A 402 8.47 -2.41 -33.66
N VAL A 403 9.29 -2.81 -32.70
CA VAL A 403 10.47 -2.06 -32.26
C VAL A 403 11.69 -2.97 -32.39
N GLY A 404 12.55 -2.66 -33.37
CA GLY A 404 13.63 -3.56 -33.77
C GLY A 404 13.09 -4.90 -34.25
N ASN A 405 13.49 -5.99 -33.60
CA ASN A 405 13.06 -7.35 -33.92
C ASN A 405 11.94 -7.86 -33.00
N THR A 406 11.40 -7.01 -32.13
CA THR A 406 10.35 -7.39 -31.18
C THR A 406 9.02 -6.81 -31.62
N THR A 407 7.98 -7.65 -31.63
CA THR A 407 6.60 -7.22 -31.81
C THR A 407 5.96 -7.07 -30.44
N TYR A 408 5.33 -5.92 -30.22
CA TYR A 408 4.55 -5.63 -29.02
C TYR A 408 3.08 -5.49 -29.37
N TYR A 409 2.23 -6.23 -28.68
CA TYR A 409 0.78 -6.17 -28.76
C TYR A 409 0.27 -5.17 -27.73
N ARG A 410 -0.51 -4.19 -28.19
CA ARG A 410 -1.14 -3.19 -27.33
C ARG A 410 -2.46 -3.74 -26.81
N ILE A 411 -2.50 -3.99 -25.51
CA ILE A 411 -3.67 -4.49 -24.80
C ILE A 411 -4.27 -3.35 -24.00
N GLU A 412 -5.55 -3.11 -24.21
CA GLU A 412 -6.33 -2.21 -23.35
C GLU A 412 -7.24 -3.01 -22.43
N GLY A 413 -7.53 -2.47 -21.27
CA GLY A 413 -8.56 -3.03 -20.40
C GLY A 413 -9.28 -1.98 -19.59
N SER A 414 -10.51 -2.32 -19.21
CA SER A 414 -11.37 -1.48 -18.37
C SER A 414 -12.18 -2.33 -17.39
N GLN A 415 -12.76 -1.69 -16.39
CA GLN A 415 -13.60 -2.33 -15.37
C GLN A 415 -12.82 -3.34 -14.51
N ARG A 416 -12.11 -2.83 -13.52
CA ARG A 416 -11.33 -3.61 -12.56
C ARG A 416 -12.22 -4.39 -11.57
N PRO A 417 -11.78 -5.57 -11.11
CA PRO A 417 -12.11 -6.07 -9.78
C PRO A 417 -11.54 -5.13 -8.70
N SER A 418 -12.19 -5.10 -7.53
CA SER A 418 -11.69 -4.40 -6.34
C SER A 418 -10.27 -4.87 -6.01
N ILE A 419 -9.24 -4.02 -6.17
CA ILE A 419 -7.90 -4.38 -5.70
C ILE A 419 -7.83 -4.19 -4.22
N GLY A 420 -7.23 -5.21 -3.58
CA GLY A 420 -6.77 -5.26 -2.21
C GLY A 420 -7.01 -3.98 -1.43
N GLY A 421 -8.24 -3.83 -0.95
CA GLY A 421 -8.50 -2.94 0.16
C GLY A 421 -8.51 -1.42 -0.04
N VAL A 422 -8.42 -0.94 -1.27
CA VAL A 422 -8.59 0.49 -1.55
C VAL A 422 -10.06 0.86 -1.69
N GLU A 423 -10.34 2.15 -1.50
CA GLU A 423 -11.63 2.82 -1.75
C GLU A 423 -12.25 2.36 -3.10
N PRO A 424 -13.58 2.40 -3.26
CA PRO A 424 -14.23 2.00 -4.51
C PRO A 424 -13.58 2.71 -5.69
N VAL A 425 -12.91 1.92 -6.54
CA VAL A 425 -12.19 2.39 -7.72
C VAL A 425 -13.20 2.68 -8.82
N ARG A 426 -13.07 3.86 -9.44
CA ARG A 426 -13.91 4.28 -10.58
C ARG A 426 -13.06 4.47 -11.82
N ASP A 427 -13.72 4.38 -12.98
CA ASP A 427 -13.14 4.75 -14.27
C ASP A 427 -11.77 4.09 -14.54
N TYR A 428 -11.66 2.82 -14.14
CA TYR A 428 -10.42 2.06 -14.29
C TYR A 428 -10.14 1.75 -15.75
N GLN A 429 -8.94 2.10 -16.19
CA GLN A 429 -8.42 1.82 -17.53
C GLN A 429 -6.94 1.45 -17.44
N PHE A 430 -6.48 0.53 -18.29
CA PHE A 430 -5.07 0.31 -18.52
C PHE A 430 -4.76 0.19 -20.02
N VAL A 431 -3.51 0.50 -20.37
CA VAL A 431 -2.87 0.19 -21.64
C VAL A 431 -1.57 -0.52 -21.31
N ALA A 432 -1.30 -1.67 -21.94
CA ALA A 432 -0.09 -2.46 -21.74
C ALA A 432 0.49 -2.91 -23.08
N TYR A 433 1.81 -3.02 -23.15
CA TYR A 433 2.54 -3.53 -24.31
C TYR A 433 3.17 -4.87 -23.98
N VAL A 434 2.71 -5.93 -24.64
CA VAL A 434 3.09 -7.33 -24.38
C VAL A 434 3.82 -7.89 -25.57
N ASP A 435 5.01 -8.44 -25.40
CA ASP A 435 5.73 -9.09 -26.50
C ASP A 435 5.22 -10.50 -26.84
N ASP A 436 5.78 -11.11 -27.88
CA ASP A 436 5.46 -12.46 -28.34
C ASP A 436 5.70 -13.56 -27.28
N ARG A 437 6.49 -13.27 -26.25
CA ARG A 437 6.80 -14.18 -25.13
C ARG A 437 5.91 -13.96 -23.92
N GLY A 438 5.01 -12.98 -23.93
CA GLY A 438 4.16 -12.64 -22.78
C GLY A 438 4.81 -11.64 -21.81
N THR A 439 5.86 -10.92 -22.22
CA THR A 439 6.51 -9.91 -21.40
C THR A 439 5.77 -8.58 -21.50
N VAL A 440 5.11 -8.17 -20.43
CA VAL A 440 4.62 -6.79 -20.28
C VAL A 440 5.82 -5.83 -20.11
N SER A 441 6.20 -5.14 -21.18
CA SER A 441 7.38 -4.24 -21.16
C SER A 441 7.06 -2.83 -20.68
N ASP A 442 5.84 -2.38 -20.93
CA ASP A 442 5.33 -1.09 -20.50
C ASP A 442 3.84 -1.22 -20.18
N ALA A 443 3.38 -0.55 -19.13
CA ALA A 443 1.96 -0.37 -18.90
C ALA A 443 1.65 0.95 -18.18
N THR A 444 0.54 1.55 -18.58
CA THR A 444 -0.07 2.72 -17.95
C THR A 444 -1.45 2.35 -17.43
N VAL A 445 -1.72 2.68 -16.19
CA VAL A 445 -2.99 2.44 -15.51
C VAL A 445 -3.54 3.78 -15.02
N THR A 446 -4.83 4.05 -15.25
CA THR A 446 -5.50 5.21 -14.66
C THR A 446 -6.81 4.84 -13.98
N TYR A 447 -7.11 5.49 -12.86
CA TYR A 447 -8.36 5.28 -12.13
C TYR A 447 -8.68 6.41 -11.15
N GLY A 448 -9.95 6.52 -10.77
CA GLY A 448 -10.43 7.40 -9.70
C GLY A 448 -10.50 6.68 -8.34
N LEU A 449 -9.99 7.31 -7.29
CA LEU A 449 -10.20 6.91 -5.89
C LEU A 449 -11.17 7.87 -5.21
N VAL A 450 -12.08 7.32 -4.41
CA VAL A 450 -13.13 8.09 -3.71
C VAL A 450 -12.69 8.39 -2.28
N SER A 451 -12.31 9.64 -2.02
CA SER A 451 -11.98 10.15 -0.69
C SER A 451 -13.17 10.88 -0.04
N GLY A 452 -13.02 11.28 1.23
CA GLY A 452 -13.98 12.14 1.92
C GLY A 452 -14.17 13.52 1.28
N ASP A 453 -13.17 14.00 0.51
CA ASP A 453 -13.16 15.31 -0.14
C ASP A 453 -13.56 15.23 -1.63
N GLY A 454 -13.91 14.03 -2.13
CA GLY A 454 -14.28 13.79 -3.52
C GLY A 454 -13.42 12.74 -4.21
N VAL A 455 -13.58 12.62 -5.53
CA VAL A 455 -12.84 11.67 -6.35
C VAL A 455 -11.55 12.30 -6.86
N TYR A 456 -10.41 11.61 -6.72
CA TYR A 456 -9.16 12.03 -7.32
C TYR A 456 -8.61 10.97 -8.28
N ARG A 457 -7.95 11.41 -9.36
CA ARG A 457 -7.38 10.53 -10.38
C ARG A 457 -5.95 10.13 -10.01
N VAL A 458 -5.68 8.84 -10.08
CA VAL A 458 -4.36 8.23 -10.00
C VAL A 458 -3.95 7.76 -11.40
N ARG A 459 -2.69 7.99 -11.77
CA ARG A 459 -2.02 7.35 -12.91
C ARG A 459 -0.83 6.59 -12.37
N PHE A 460 -0.71 5.32 -12.72
CA PHE A 460 0.38 4.44 -12.32
C PHE A 460 1.00 3.85 -13.58
N GLU A 461 2.32 3.88 -13.67
CA GLU A 461 3.06 3.42 -14.84
C GLU A 461 4.18 2.50 -14.39
N TRP A 462 4.47 1.48 -15.20
CA TRP A 462 5.70 0.74 -15.06
C TRP A 462 6.32 0.41 -16.41
N THR A 463 7.64 0.46 -16.45
CA THR A 463 8.42 0.16 -17.66
C THR A 463 9.62 -0.70 -17.28
N TYR A 464 9.91 -1.72 -18.09
CA TYR A 464 11.12 -2.53 -17.99
C TYR A 464 12.14 -2.15 -19.06
N GLY A 465 13.42 -2.19 -18.70
CA GLY A 465 14.52 -1.96 -19.64
C GLY A 465 15.85 -2.49 -19.14
N ASN A 466 16.92 -2.21 -19.88
CA ASN A 466 18.28 -2.65 -19.56
C ASN A 466 18.39 -4.15 -19.25
N LEU A 467 17.58 -4.96 -19.94
CA LEU A 467 17.56 -6.40 -19.77
C LEU A 467 18.94 -6.99 -20.16
N ASP A 468 19.49 -7.83 -19.29
CA ASP A 468 20.84 -8.41 -19.36
C ASP A 468 22.01 -7.40 -19.35
N SER A 469 21.74 -6.11 -19.15
CA SER A 469 22.77 -5.06 -19.10
C SER A 469 22.83 -4.29 -17.77
N THR A 470 21.81 -4.44 -16.91
CA THR A 470 21.82 -3.84 -15.59
C THR A 470 22.92 -4.41 -14.71
N THR A 471 23.74 -3.51 -14.16
CA THR A 471 24.74 -3.83 -13.15
C THR A 471 24.49 -2.99 -11.91
N ILE A 472 24.70 -3.57 -10.74
CA ILE A 472 24.56 -2.87 -9.46
C ILE A 472 25.94 -2.73 -8.87
N ARG A 473 26.31 -1.49 -8.55
CA ARG A 473 27.50 -1.21 -7.74
C ARG A 473 27.06 -1.02 -6.31
N GLN A 474 27.68 -1.77 -5.40
CA GLN A 474 27.45 -1.59 -3.97
C GLN A 474 27.79 -0.14 -3.58
N PRO A 475 26.84 0.60 -2.99
CA PRO A 475 27.08 1.98 -2.60
C PRO A 475 28.11 2.09 -1.46
N SER A 476 28.96 3.11 -1.50
CA SER A 476 30.06 3.30 -0.54
C SER A 476 29.62 3.48 0.92
N TRP A 477 28.38 3.93 1.15
CA TRP A 477 27.81 4.10 2.49
C TRP A 477 27.45 2.77 3.17
N THR A 478 27.38 1.67 2.42
CA THR A 478 27.14 0.32 3.00
C THR A 478 28.34 -0.15 3.85
N THR A 479 29.56 0.21 3.44
CA THR A 479 30.82 -0.13 4.15
C THR A 479 31.17 0.79 5.32
N GLN A 480 30.54 1.96 5.46
CA GLN A 480 30.91 2.93 6.51
C GLN A 480 30.35 2.60 7.91
N ASN A 481 29.40 1.66 8.01
CA ASN A 481 28.71 1.32 9.26
C ASN A 481 29.02 -0.09 9.78
N GLU A 482 29.98 -0.79 9.18
CA GLU A 482 30.53 -1.97 9.84
C GLU A 482 31.35 -1.50 11.04
N PRO A 483 31.03 -1.92 12.28
CA PRO A 483 31.94 -1.71 13.40
C PRO A 483 33.30 -2.29 12.98
N ARG A 484 34.37 -1.51 13.13
CA ARG A 484 35.72 -2.04 13.02
C ARG A 484 35.86 -3.08 14.12
N ASP A 485 35.66 -4.35 13.78
CA ASP A 485 36.00 -5.45 14.65
C ASP A 485 37.52 -5.47 14.79
N GLY A 486 38.01 -4.85 15.87
CA GLY A 486 39.41 -4.84 16.28
C GLY A 486 40.09 -3.47 16.26
N GLU A 487 39.83 -2.65 17.28
CA GLU A 487 40.85 -1.77 17.88
C GLU A 487 40.80 -1.86 19.40
#